data_AF-A0A355DX58-F1
#
_entry.id   AF-A0A355DX58-F1
#
_cell.length_a   1.000
_cell.length_b   1.000
_cell.length_c   1.000
_cell.angle_alpha   90.00
_cell.angle_beta   90.00
_cell.angle_gamma   90.00
#
_symmetry.space_group_name_H-M   'P 1'
#
loop_
_entity.id
_entity.type
_entity.pdbx_description
1 polymer ?
#
loop_
_entity_poly.entity_id
_entity_poly.type
_entity_poly.pdbx_seq_one_letter_code
_entity_poly.pdbx_strand_id
1 'polypeptide(L)'
;EKTIKETIESILNQTFVDFELIVINDGSTDSTVDIVTSIQDSRLQVFSYPNAGLAASRNRGIDRATGKYISFIDADDLWTPDKLERQLKALEENPQAAVAYSWTDCIDES
;
A
#
# COMPACT_ATOMS: atom_id res chain seq x y z
N GLU A 1 7.87 12.29 -4.23
CA GLU A 1 8.18 12.68 -2.83
C GLU A 1 7.06 13.38 -2.05
N LYS A 2 6.16 14.17 -2.67
CA LYS A 2 5.19 15.01 -1.94
C LYS A 2 4.10 14.23 -1.18
N THR A 3 3.54 13.20 -1.80
CA THR A 3 2.33 12.49 -1.33
C THR A 3 2.64 11.22 -0.53
N ILE A 4 3.77 10.57 -0.81
CA ILE A 4 4.08 9.21 -0.31
C ILE A 4 4.02 9.08 1.21
N LYS A 5 4.37 10.15 1.95
CA LYS A 5 4.28 10.15 3.40
C LYS A 5 2.83 10.02 3.87
N GLU A 6 1.93 10.83 3.31
CA GLU A 6 0.51 10.81 3.64
C GLU A 6 -0.16 9.49 3.22
N THR A 7 0.22 8.98 2.04
CA THR A 7 -0.19 7.64 1.59
C THR A 7 0.17 6.57 2.62
N ILE A 8 1.44 6.51 3.05
CA ILE A 8 1.89 5.53 4.05
C ILE A 8 1.16 5.74 5.38
N GLU A 9 1.04 6.98 5.86
CA GLU A 9 0.32 7.29 7.10
C GLU A 9 -1.16 6.84 7.04
N SER A 10 -1.83 6.97 5.89
CA SER A 10 -3.21 6.48 5.72
C SER A 10 -3.35 4.96 5.84
N ILE A 11 -2.31 4.22 5.44
CA ILE A 11 -2.24 2.75 5.57
C ILE A 11 -1.88 2.35 7.00
N LEU A 12 -0.89 3.01 7.60
CA LEU A 12 -0.44 2.67 8.96
C LEU A 12 -1.51 2.95 10.03
N ASN A 13 -2.43 3.88 9.75
CA ASN A 13 -3.56 4.25 10.62
C ASN A 13 -4.87 3.49 10.33
N GLN A 14 -4.81 2.34 9.63
CA GLN A 14 -5.99 1.49 9.43
C GLN A 14 -6.51 0.89 10.76
N THR A 15 -7.82 0.67 10.87
CA THR A 15 -8.46 0.01 12.02
C THR A 15 -8.06 -1.46 12.13
N PHE A 16 -7.85 -2.13 11.00
CA PHE A 16 -7.26 -3.46 10.94
C PHE A 16 -5.72 -3.36 11.00
N VAL A 17 -5.11 -4.02 11.98
CA VAL A 17 -3.67 -3.84 12.31
C VAL A 17 -2.77 -4.99 11.88
N ASP A 18 -3.32 -6.16 11.58
CA ASP A 18 -2.58 -7.38 11.24
C ASP A 18 -2.26 -7.43 9.73
N PHE A 19 -1.37 -6.53 9.31
CA PHE A 19 -0.90 -6.44 7.93
C PHE A 19 0.59 -6.11 7.86
N GLU A 20 1.17 -6.35 6.70
CA GLU A 20 2.48 -5.82 6.30
C GLU A 20 2.31 -4.79 5.19
N LEU A 21 3.17 -3.78 5.16
CA LEU A 21 3.21 -2.76 4.13
C LEU A 21 4.53 -2.86 3.38
N ILE A 22 4.46 -3.26 2.10
CA ILE A 22 5.62 -3.43 1.24
C ILE A 22 5.68 -2.27 0.26
N VAL A 23 6.70 -1.42 0.39
CA VAL A 23 6.99 -0.32 -0.55
C VAL A 23 8.09 -0.76 -1.51
N ILE A 24 7.77 -0.76 -2.80
CA ILE A 24 8.73 -1.02 -3.88
C ILE A 24 9.12 0.32 -4.51
N ASN A 25 10.32 0.81 -4.18
CA ASN A 25 10.92 1.94 -4.86
C ASN A 25 11.50 1.50 -6.21
N ASP A 26 10.91 1.97 -7.31
CA ASP A 26 11.29 1.60 -8.68
C ASP A 26 12.17 2.67 -9.34
N GLY A 27 13.27 2.98 -8.68
CA GLY A 27 14.31 3.87 -9.20
C GLY A 27 13.97 5.36 -9.07
N SER A 28 13.29 5.77 -7.99
CA SER A 28 13.10 7.19 -7.69
C SER A 28 14.44 7.93 -7.62
N THR A 29 14.47 9.12 -8.21
CA THR A 29 15.64 10.03 -8.23
C THR A 29 15.44 11.26 -7.34
N ASP A 30 14.31 11.33 -6.65
CA ASP A 30 13.93 12.38 -5.71
C ASP A 30 14.10 11.88 -4.24
N SER A 31 13.59 12.64 -3.28
CA SER A 31 13.73 12.32 -1.84
C SER A 31 12.80 11.19 -1.38
N THR A 32 12.10 10.49 -2.28
CA THR A 32 11.10 9.48 -1.92
C THR A 32 11.68 8.39 -1.02
N VAL A 33 12.88 7.86 -1.34
CA VAL A 33 13.51 6.80 -0.53
C VAL A 33 13.83 7.29 0.88
N ASP A 34 14.37 8.50 0.98
CA ASP A 34 14.72 9.11 2.27
C ASP A 34 13.47 9.32 3.13
N ILE A 35 12.36 9.76 2.52
CA ILE A 35 11.07 9.94 3.20
C ILE A 35 10.57 8.60 3.73
N VAL A 36 10.47 7.58 2.88
CA VAL A 36 9.91 6.27 3.27
C VAL A 36 10.79 5.61 4.33
N THR A 37 12.12 5.66 4.19
CA THR A 37 13.05 5.05 5.17
C THR A 37 13.11 5.80 6.50
N SER A 38 12.66 7.07 6.55
CA SER A 38 12.54 7.82 7.80
C SER A 38 11.37 7.36 8.68
N ILE A 39 10.36 6.69 8.10
CA ILE A 39 9.18 6.22 8.80
C ILE A 39 9.51 4.95 9.59
N GLN A 40 9.33 4.99 10.90
CA GLN A 40 9.60 3.87 11.80
C GLN A 40 8.30 3.14 12.13
N ASP A 41 8.02 2.04 11.42
CA ASP A 41 6.93 1.11 11.75
C ASP A 41 7.40 -0.32 11.45
N SER A 42 7.17 -1.26 12.37
CA SER A 42 7.58 -2.66 12.22
C SER A 42 6.90 -3.39 11.06
N ARG A 43 5.77 -2.88 10.58
CA ARG A 43 5.01 -3.45 9.44
C ARG A 43 5.55 -2.97 8.10
N LEU A 44 6.30 -1.86 8.07
CA LEU A 44 6.79 -1.24 6.83
C LEU A 44 8.11 -1.88 6.39
N GLN A 45 8.13 -2.39 5.16
CA GLN A 45 9.30 -2.94 4.50
C GLN A 45 9.54 -2.19 3.18
N VAL A 46 10.79 -1.80 2.93
CA VAL A 46 11.15 -0.96 1.76
C VAL A 46 12.19 -1.68 0.93
N PHE A 47 11.94 -1.81 -0.37
CA PHE A 47 12.87 -2.43 -1.31
C PHE A 47 13.10 -1.53 -2.52
N SER A 48 14.37 -1.31 -2.86
CA SER A 48 14.77 -0.43 -3.97
C SER A 48 15.31 -1.24 -5.15
N TYR A 49 14.91 -0.85 -6.36
CA TYR A 49 15.32 -1.46 -7.62
C TYR A 49 15.62 -0.40 -8.68
N PRO A 50 16.37 -0.76 -9.73
CA PRO A 50 16.35 0.00 -10.97
C PRO A 50 14.95 0.03 -11.57
N ASN A 51 14.59 1.19 -12.16
CA ASN A 51 13.31 1.43 -12.80
C ASN A 51 12.97 0.34 -13.84
N ALA A 52 11.82 -0.30 -13.65
CA ALA A 52 11.30 -1.36 -14.52
C ALA A 52 9.78 -1.24 -14.78
N GLY A 53 9.15 -0.19 -14.27
CA GLY A 53 7.74 0.13 -14.44
C GLY A 53 6.82 -0.55 -13.41
N LEU A 54 5.59 -0.04 -13.32
CA LEU A 54 4.58 -0.40 -12.32
C LEU A 54 4.31 -1.92 -12.23
N ALA A 55 4.23 -2.61 -13.37
CA ALA A 55 3.96 -4.05 -13.39
C ALA A 55 5.09 -4.85 -12.73
N ALA A 56 6.35 -4.48 -12.99
CA ALA A 56 7.49 -5.10 -12.34
C ALA A 56 7.49 -4.82 -10.83
N SER A 57 7.15 -3.60 -10.43
CA SER A 57 7.04 -3.22 -9.01
C SER A 57 5.97 -4.02 -8.28
N ARG A 58 4.77 -4.15 -8.85
CA ARG A 58 3.69 -4.96 -8.26
C ARG A 58 4.09 -6.43 -8.12
N ASN A 59 4.70 -7.03 -9.14
CA ASN A 59 5.18 -8.41 -9.08
C ASN A 59 6.25 -8.59 -7.98
N ARG A 60 7.24 -7.69 -7.89
CA ARG A 60 8.26 -7.73 -6.81
C ARG A 60 7.66 -7.63 -5.42
N GLY A 61 6.57 -6.88 -5.27
CA GLY A 61 5.79 -6.76 -4.03
C GLY A 61 5.04 -8.04 -3.70
N ILE A 62 4.33 -8.63 -4.68
CA ILE A 62 3.62 -9.92 -4.54
C ILE A 62 4.60 -11.02 -4.12
N ASP A 63 5.77 -11.11 -4.76
CA ASP A 63 6.80 -12.12 -4.46
C ASP A 63 7.34 -12.03 -3.01
N ARG A 64 7.13 -10.89 -2.35
CA ARG A 64 7.54 -10.63 -0.96
C ARG A 64 6.40 -10.75 0.03
N ALA A 65 5.17 -10.64 -0.43
CA ALA A 65 4.00 -10.68 0.42
C ALA A 65 3.84 -12.07 1.04
N THR A 66 3.58 -12.09 2.34
CA THR A 66 3.32 -13.28 3.15
C THR A 66 1.85 -13.36 3.58
N GLY A 67 1.12 -12.25 3.48
CA GLY A 67 -0.31 -12.16 3.76
C GLY A 67 -1.17 -13.06 2.86
N LYS A 68 -2.29 -13.53 3.41
CA LYS A 68 -3.30 -14.31 2.67
C LYS A 68 -3.99 -13.49 1.57
N TYR A 69 -4.14 -12.19 1.80
CA TYR A 69 -4.76 -11.25 0.88
C TYR A 69 -3.75 -10.17 0.47
N ILE A 70 -3.91 -9.66 -0.75
CA ILE A 70 -3.06 -8.61 -1.31
C ILE A 70 -3.96 -7.44 -1.70
N SER A 71 -3.54 -6.23 -1.35
CA SER A 71 -4.16 -4.98 -1.80
C SER A 71 -3.08 -4.09 -2.41
N PHE A 72 -3.44 -3.35 -3.46
CA PHE A 72 -2.55 -2.37 -4.10
C PHE A 72 -3.02 -0.96 -3.78
N ILE A 73 -2.05 -0.07 -3.61
CA ILE A 73 -2.26 1.37 -3.46
C ILE A 73 -1.16 2.09 -4.24
N ASP A 74 -1.54 3.16 -4.93
CA ASP A 74 -0.58 4.01 -5.64
C ASP A 74 0.01 5.05 -4.66
N ALA A 75 1.21 5.57 -4.95
CA ALA A 75 2.02 6.38 -4.03
C ALA A 75 1.47 7.80 -3.75
N ASP A 76 0.34 8.11 -4.35
CA ASP A 76 -0.38 9.37 -4.34
C ASP A 76 -1.86 9.22 -3.93
N ASP A 77 -2.27 8.02 -3.52
CA ASP A 77 -3.62 7.74 -3.01
C ASP A 77 -3.70 7.77 -1.48
N LEU A 78 -4.91 8.00 -0.96
CA LEU A 78 -5.24 7.88 0.45
C LEU A 78 -6.35 6.83 0.66
N TRP A 79 -6.25 6.06 1.75
CA TRP A 79 -7.31 5.15 2.17
C TRP A 79 -8.11 5.70 3.36
N THR A 80 -9.42 5.43 3.38
CA THR A 80 -10.22 5.64 4.59
C THR A 80 -9.73 4.72 5.71
N PRO A 81 -9.80 5.12 7.00
CA PRO A 81 -9.24 4.33 8.10
C PRO A 81 -9.79 2.90 8.22
N ASP A 82 -10.98 2.63 7.68
CA ASP A 82 -11.70 1.38 7.80
C ASP A 82 -11.66 0.49 6.53
N LYS A 83 -10.86 0.87 5.52
CA LYS A 83 -10.84 0.18 4.22
C LYS A 83 -10.46 -1.30 4.35
N LEU A 84 -9.32 -1.58 5.01
CA LEU A 84 -8.83 -2.96 5.14
C LEU A 84 -9.81 -3.84 5.92
N GLU A 85 -10.33 -3.35 7.04
CA GLU A 85 -11.32 -4.07 7.87
C GLU A 85 -12.58 -4.40 7.06
N ARG A 86 -13.12 -3.42 6.30
CA ARG A 86 -14.32 -3.63 5.49
C ARG A 86 -14.10 -4.61 4.35
N GLN A 87 -12.98 -4.51 3.64
CA GLN A 87 -12.69 -5.39 2.51
C GLN A 87 -12.42 -6.82 2.98
N LEU A 88 -11.70 -6.99 4.09
CA LEU A 88 -11.49 -8.30 4.70
C LEU A 88 -12.82 -8.93 5.11
N LYS A 89 -13.66 -8.19 5.85
CA LYS A 89 -14.99 -8.66 6.25
C LYS A 89 -15.84 -9.10 5.05
N ALA A 90 -15.84 -8.32 3.96
CA ALA A 90 -16.58 -8.67 2.76
C ALA A 90 -16.09 -9.99 2.12
N LEU A 91 -14.78 -10.23 2.10
CA LEU A 91 -14.19 -11.49 1.60
C LEU A 91 -14.50 -12.68 2.52
N GLU A 92 -14.47 -12.49 3.83
CA GLU A 92 -14.80 -13.53 4.81
C GLU A 92 -16.28 -13.92 4.79
N GLU A 93 -17.18 -12.95 4.64
CA GLU A 93 -18.62 -13.16 4.50
C GLU A 93 -18.99 -13.80 3.15
N ASN A 94 -18.10 -13.74 2.15
CA ASN A 94 -18.34 -14.29 0.81
C ASN A 94 -17.16 -15.17 0.35
N PRO A 95 -17.04 -16.43 0.85
CA PRO A 95 -15.87 -17.27 0.58
C PRO A 95 -15.61 -17.64 -0.89
N GLN A 96 -16.59 -17.42 -1.78
CA GLN A 96 -16.44 -17.63 -3.23
C GLN A 96 -15.92 -16.37 -3.95
N ALA A 97 -15.87 -15.22 -3.27
CA ALA A 97 -15.37 -13.99 -3.84
C ALA A 97 -13.83 -14.02 -3.93
N ALA A 98 -13.30 -13.68 -5.10
CA ALA A 98 -11.87 -13.57 -5.31
C ALA A 98 -11.32 -12.16 -5.02
N VAL A 99 -12.18 -11.13 -5.07
CA VAL A 99 -11.80 -9.72 -4.95
C VAL A 99 -12.89 -8.94 -4.22
N ALA A 100 -12.48 -7.99 -3.37
CA ALA A 100 -13.33 -6.95 -2.79
C ALA A 100 -12.77 -5.58 -3.18
N TYR A 101 -13.66 -4.63 -3.48
CA TYR A 101 -13.30 -3.26 -3.85
C TYR A 101 -14.29 -2.27 -3.25
N SER A 102 -13.94 -0.98 -3.26
CA SER A 102 -14.76 0.12 -2.78
C SER A 102 -14.97 1.16 -3.87
N TRP A 103 -15.90 2.07 -3.66
CA TRP A 103 -15.91 3.35 -4.37
C TRP A 103 -14.67 4.17 -4.02
N THR A 104 -14.42 5.20 -4.84
CA THR A 104 -13.29 6.12 -4.72
C THR A 104 -13.80 7.54 -4.91
N ASP A 105 -13.25 8.47 -4.14
CA ASP A 105 -13.47 9.90 -4.32
C ASP A 105 -12.22 10.51 -4.98
N CYS A 106 -12.43 11.37 -5.98
CA CYS A 106 -11.32 12.13 -6.57
C CYS A 106 -11.02 13.33 -5.67
N ILE A 107 -9.73 13.53 -5.39
CA ILE A 107 -9.23 14.65 -4.59
C ILE A 107 -8.13 15.38 -5.38
N ASP A 108 -7.94 16.66 -5.06
CA ASP A 108 -6.79 17.43 -5.55
C ASP A 108 -5.57 17.17 -4.65
N GLU A 109 -4.36 17.38 -5.20
CA GLU A 109 -3.13 17.44 -4.38
C GLU A 109 -3.26 18.60 -3.38
N SER A 110 -2.99 18.32 -2.11
CA SER A 110 -3.03 19.29 -1.00
C SER A 110 -1.99 20.40 -1.12
#